data_AF-A0A3Q7MKC8-F1
#
_entry.id   AF-A0A3Q7MKC8-F1
#
_cell.length_a   1.000
_cell.length_b   1.000
_cell.length_c   1.000
_cell.angle_alpha   90.00
_cell.angle_beta   90.00
_cell.angle_gamma   90.00
#
_symmetry.space_group_name_H-M   'P 1'
#
loop_
_entity.id
_entity.type
_entity.pdbx_description
1 polymer ?
#
loop_
_entity_poly.entity_id
_entity_poly.type
_entity_poly.pdbx_seq_one_letter_code
_entity_poly.pdbx_strand_id
1 'polypeptide(L)'
;MDIKLDPSRDDLPLMANTSHILVKHYVLDLDVDFESQIIEGTIVLFFESGDRFEKQSGSTKDTCRSESNEACSFRMPAPCHSPVTDTRTFSSKTGYNDFAICGKGEKDTSGKDGNHDNQEQASGISSSKYRCDTGNHGSEDFLLVLDCCDLSVLKVEEVDVAAVPGIDKFTRSPKLTVVSEELRNQIVHELVTLPAGRWREQLDYYAGCSQAPGCGELLFDTDTWSLQIRKTGAQTATDFPHAIRIWYSTKPQGRSVTWTSDQSGRPCVYTMGSPINNRALFPCQEPPVAMSTWQATVRAAASFVVLMSGENSAKPTQLREGCASWHYYVTMPMPASTFTIAVGSWTEMKPEPCLFKDLAAERALSPSEADFRYVGICGHTEYPCRFQNPSATTQEIIPHRVFAPVCLQGACQETLLQLVPPCLSAAHSILGTHPFARLDILIVPANFPSLGMASPHIIFLSQSVLTGASHLCGTRLCHEIAHAWFGLAIGARDWTEEWLSEGFATHLEDVFWAEAQQLAPHEAQEQQELKACLRWCRLQDEVRNSPEEMQVLRHGQADP
;
A
#
# COMPACT_ATOMS: atom_id res chain seq x y z
N MET A 1 -13.21 -2.60 -28.92
CA MET A 1 -12.36 -1.52 -29.49
C MET A 1 -11.55 -1.04 -28.33
N ASP A 2 -10.23 -1.22 -28.36
CA ASP A 2 -9.38 -0.73 -27.29
C ASP A 2 -9.46 0.79 -27.28
N ILE A 3 -10.01 1.34 -26.21
CA ILE A 3 -9.96 2.78 -25.97
C ILE A 3 -8.49 3.09 -25.78
N LYS A 4 -7.93 3.88 -26.69
CA LYS A 4 -6.54 4.31 -26.62
C LYS A 4 -6.41 5.40 -25.56
N LEU A 5 -6.46 4.98 -24.30
CA LEU A 5 -6.24 5.81 -23.13
C LEU A 5 -4.86 6.48 -23.24
N ASP A 6 -4.79 7.74 -22.84
CA ASP A 6 -3.56 8.49 -22.63
C ASP A 6 -3.16 8.38 -21.16
N PRO A 7 -2.11 7.62 -20.80
CA PRO A 7 -1.69 7.44 -19.40
C PRO A 7 -1.19 8.72 -18.71
N SER A 8 -1.20 9.87 -19.39
CA SER A 8 -0.89 11.18 -18.82
C SER A 8 -2.14 12.04 -18.58
N ARG A 9 -3.34 11.56 -18.94
CA ARG A 9 -4.60 12.32 -18.89
C ARG A 9 -5.81 11.51 -18.39
N ASP A 10 -5.83 10.21 -18.67
CA ASP A 10 -6.93 9.31 -18.34
C ASP A 10 -6.58 8.42 -17.14
N ASP A 11 -7.57 8.14 -16.28
CA ASP A 11 -7.42 7.17 -15.19
C ASP A 11 -7.22 5.77 -15.76
N LEU A 12 -6.23 5.03 -15.24
CA LEU A 12 -5.96 3.67 -15.70
C LEU A 12 -6.97 2.69 -15.08
N PRO A 13 -7.54 1.75 -15.86
CA PRO A 13 -8.64 0.92 -15.39
C PRO A 13 -8.14 -0.14 -14.40
N LEU A 14 -8.91 -0.37 -13.34
CA LEU A 14 -8.80 -1.56 -12.50
C LEU A 14 -9.73 -2.64 -13.07
N MET A 15 -9.17 -3.78 -13.46
CA MET A 15 -9.83 -4.84 -14.22
C MET A 15 -10.16 -6.07 -13.37
N ALA A 16 -9.47 -6.27 -12.24
CA ALA A 16 -9.64 -7.47 -11.42
C ALA A 16 -11.06 -7.63 -10.87
N ASN A 17 -11.66 -8.82 -11.03
CA ASN A 17 -13.04 -9.12 -10.63
C ASN A 17 -13.18 -9.49 -9.14
N THR A 18 -12.64 -8.63 -8.27
CA THR A 18 -12.51 -8.79 -6.81
C THR A 18 -13.81 -9.07 -6.06
N SER A 19 -14.97 -8.71 -6.62
CA SER A 19 -16.29 -9.03 -6.06
C SER A 19 -16.66 -10.51 -6.12
N HIS A 20 -16.05 -11.30 -7.02
CA HIS A 20 -16.36 -12.71 -7.24
C HIS A 20 -15.36 -13.64 -6.58
N ILE A 21 -14.08 -13.27 -6.61
CA ILE A 21 -12.97 -14.07 -6.10
C ILE A 21 -11.83 -13.14 -5.64
N LEU A 22 -11.31 -13.39 -4.44
CA LEU A 22 -10.24 -12.61 -3.83
C LEU A 22 -8.99 -13.47 -3.67
N VAL A 23 -7.83 -12.94 -4.03
CA VAL A 23 -6.55 -13.46 -3.54
C VAL A 23 -6.49 -13.24 -2.02
N LYS A 24 -5.95 -14.22 -1.30
CA LYS A 24 -5.71 -14.18 0.15
C LYS A 24 -4.23 -14.26 0.47
N HIS A 25 -3.47 -14.96 -0.37
CA HIS A 25 -2.03 -15.10 -0.24
C HIS A 25 -1.33 -15.18 -1.60
N TYR A 26 -0.21 -14.48 -1.73
CA TYR A 26 0.71 -14.54 -2.85
C TYR A 26 2.01 -15.27 -2.43
N VAL A 27 2.43 -16.30 -3.17
CA VAL A 27 3.79 -16.88 -3.05
C VAL A 27 4.57 -16.52 -4.31
N LEU A 28 5.56 -15.63 -4.18
CA LEU A 28 6.43 -15.23 -5.28
C LEU A 28 7.77 -15.96 -5.18
N ASP A 29 8.27 -16.44 -6.32
CA ASP A 29 9.60 -17.00 -6.45
C ASP A 29 10.27 -16.40 -7.69
N LEU A 30 11.21 -15.48 -7.45
CA LEU A 30 11.68 -14.49 -8.42
C LEU A 30 13.20 -14.60 -8.63
N ASP A 31 13.63 -14.59 -9.89
CA ASP A 31 15.01 -14.38 -10.32
C ASP A 31 15.16 -12.96 -10.89
N VAL A 32 16.19 -12.23 -10.43
CA VAL A 32 16.48 -10.85 -10.85
C VAL A 32 17.70 -10.84 -11.75
N ASP A 33 17.49 -10.68 -13.06
CA ASP A 33 18.55 -10.60 -14.06
C ASP A 33 18.87 -9.16 -14.47
N PHE A 34 20.08 -8.73 -14.10
CA PHE A 34 20.63 -7.42 -14.45
C PHE A 34 21.18 -7.32 -15.88
N GLU A 35 21.47 -8.44 -16.55
CA GLU A 35 21.94 -8.43 -17.94
C GLU A 35 20.77 -8.20 -18.90
N SER A 36 19.65 -8.92 -18.70
CA SER A 36 18.43 -8.74 -19.51
C SER A 36 17.52 -7.60 -19.03
N GLN A 37 17.74 -7.06 -17.83
CA GLN A 37 16.86 -6.10 -17.15
C GLN A 37 15.43 -6.65 -16.98
N ILE A 38 15.34 -7.87 -16.47
CA ILE A 38 14.09 -8.61 -16.28
C ILE A 38 14.05 -9.22 -14.86
N ILE A 39 12.88 -9.15 -14.24
CA ILE A 39 12.50 -10.00 -13.11
C ILE A 39 11.59 -11.09 -13.67
N GLU A 40 11.95 -12.36 -13.50
CA GLU A 40 11.17 -13.50 -13.97
C GLU A 40 10.97 -14.53 -12.86
N GLY A 41 10.02 -15.45 -13.06
CA GLY A 41 9.85 -16.58 -12.17
C GLY A 41 8.40 -17.05 -12.10
N THR A 42 7.95 -17.38 -10.88
CA THR A 42 6.59 -17.88 -10.65
C THR A 42 5.89 -17.12 -9.54
N ILE A 43 4.57 -17.03 -9.66
CA ILE A 43 3.68 -16.63 -8.58
C ILE A 43 2.59 -17.68 -8.38
N VAL A 44 2.29 -18.02 -7.13
CA VAL A 44 1.16 -18.87 -6.76
C VAL A 44 0.14 -18.05 -6.00
N LEU A 45 -1.10 -18.09 -6.47
CA LEU A 45 -2.23 -17.35 -5.95
C LEU A 45 -3.15 -18.31 -5.21
N PHE A 46 -3.49 -17.99 -3.96
CA PHE A 46 -4.47 -18.71 -3.16
C PHE A 46 -5.73 -17.86 -2.98
N PHE A 47 -6.87 -18.40 -3.37
CA PHE A 47 -8.13 -17.66 -3.47
C PHE A 47 -9.17 -18.03 -2.39
N GLU A 48 -10.10 -17.10 -2.15
CA GLU A 48 -11.38 -17.35 -1.47
C GLU A 48 -12.51 -16.76 -2.35
N SER A 49 -13.60 -17.50 -2.53
CA SER A 49 -14.78 -17.08 -3.31
C SER A 49 -15.67 -16.08 -2.55
N GLY A 50 -16.35 -15.20 -3.30
CA GLY A 50 -17.05 -14.01 -2.79
C GLY A 50 -18.33 -14.23 -1.98
N ASP A 51 -18.87 -15.46 -1.89
CA ASP A 51 -20.16 -15.82 -1.26
C ASP A 51 -20.33 -15.42 0.23
N ARG A 52 -19.30 -14.84 0.85
CA ARG A 52 -19.34 -14.29 2.21
C ARG A 52 -19.79 -12.83 2.29
N PHE A 53 -19.73 -12.05 1.21
CA PHE A 53 -20.19 -10.65 1.24
C PHE A 53 -21.70 -10.51 1.51
N GLU A 54 -22.54 -11.47 1.08
CA GLU A 54 -23.97 -11.49 1.45
C GLU A 54 -24.22 -11.87 2.92
N LYS A 55 -23.28 -12.54 3.60
CA LYS A 55 -23.52 -13.05 4.97
C LYS A 55 -23.09 -12.09 6.07
N GLN A 56 -22.19 -11.14 5.79
CA GLN A 56 -21.80 -10.13 6.79
C GLN A 56 -22.83 -8.99 6.95
N SER A 57 -23.70 -8.74 5.97
CA SER A 57 -24.85 -7.83 6.09
C SER A 57 -26.05 -8.46 6.83
N GLY A 58 -25.97 -9.74 7.20
CA GLY A 58 -27.11 -10.57 7.61
C GLY A 58 -27.15 -11.04 9.06
N SER A 59 -26.39 -10.47 10.02
CA SER A 59 -26.42 -10.95 11.42
C SER A 59 -26.08 -9.95 12.54
N THR A 60 -26.54 -8.70 12.46
CA THR A 60 -26.59 -7.80 13.64
C THR A 60 -27.86 -6.94 13.65
N LYS A 61 -29.03 -7.60 13.73
CA LYS A 61 -30.24 -6.96 14.27
C LYS A 61 -30.18 -6.92 15.80
N ASP A 62 -29.12 -6.32 16.34
CA ASP A 62 -29.09 -6.02 17.76
C ASP A 62 -29.95 -4.80 18.07
N THR A 63 -30.76 -4.96 19.11
CA THR A 63 -31.92 -4.12 19.32
C THR A 63 -31.50 -2.87 20.09
N CYS A 64 -31.12 -1.81 19.39
CA CYS A 64 -30.93 -0.49 19.99
C CYS A 64 -32.28 0.07 20.47
N ARG A 65 -32.70 -0.37 21.66
CA ARG A 65 -33.80 0.24 22.41
C ARG A 65 -33.36 1.63 22.85
N SER A 66 -34.21 2.60 22.53
CA SER A 66 -34.04 3.98 22.93
C SER A 66 -34.23 4.13 24.44
N GLU A 67 -33.13 4.30 25.19
CA GLU A 67 -33.17 4.75 26.58
C GLU A 67 -32.48 6.12 26.71
N SER A 68 -33.34 7.12 26.87
CA SER A 68 -33.16 8.47 27.45
C SER A 68 -31.76 9.05 27.67
N ASN A 69 -31.54 10.22 27.05
CA ASN A 69 -30.81 11.40 27.55
C ASN A 69 -30.17 11.32 28.95
N GLU A 70 -28.83 11.35 28.98
CA GLU A 70 -28.12 12.29 29.86
C GLU A 70 -27.13 13.11 29.02
N ALA A 71 -27.26 14.44 29.10
CA ALA A 71 -26.44 15.36 28.31
C ALA A 71 -25.11 15.65 29.00
N CYS A 72 -24.03 15.00 28.54
CA CYS A 72 -22.68 15.34 28.98
C CYS A 72 -22.23 16.68 28.38
N SER A 73 -22.26 17.74 29.19
CA SER A 73 -22.00 19.11 28.75
C SER A 73 -20.50 19.40 28.55
N PHE A 74 -20.02 19.29 27.31
CA PHE A 74 -18.73 19.87 26.95
C PHE A 74 -18.82 21.40 26.94
N ARG A 75 -18.07 22.05 27.84
CA ARG A 75 -17.87 23.51 27.82
C ARG A 75 -17.07 23.90 26.58
N MET A 76 -17.70 24.63 25.66
CA MET A 76 -16.96 25.37 24.64
C MET A 76 -16.25 26.58 25.28
N PRO A 77 -14.96 26.82 24.97
CA PRO A 77 -14.36 28.14 25.16
C PRO A 77 -15.08 29.17 24.27
N ALA A 78 -15.31 30.37 24.78
CA ALA A 78 -16.00 31.43 24.04
C ALA A 78 -15.14 31.99 22.89
N PRO A 79 -15.74 32.46 21.78
CA PRO A 79 -15.00 33.08 20.69
C PRO A 79 -14.38 34.43 21.13
N CYS A 80 -13.06 34.54 21.04
CA CYS A 80 -12.35 35.80 21.29
C CYS A 80 -12.55 36.77 20.12
N HIS A 81 -13.55 37.65 20.24
CA HIS A 81 -13.73 38.77 19.33
C HIS A 81 -12.63 39.82 19.53
N SER A 82 -11.77 39.99 18.52
CA SER A 82 -10.84 41.13 18.41
C SER A 82 -11.53 42.29 17.67
N PRO A 83 -11.64 43.50 18.27
CA PRO A 83 -12.31 44.62 17.63
C PRO A 83 -11.39 45.33 16.63
N VAL A 84 -11.65 45.15 15.33
CA VAL A 84 -11.05 46.00 14.29
C VAL A 84 -11.57 47.43 14.46
N THR A 85 -10.66 48.38 14.65
CA THR A 85 -10.98 49.79 14.88
C THR A 85 -10.68 50.61 13.63
N ASP A 86 -11.73 50.99 12.90
CA ASP A 86 -11.62 51.88 11.74
C ASP A 86 -11.34 53.33 12.14
N THR A 87 -10.26 53.92 11.62
CA THR A 87 -10.08 55.38 11.54
C THR A 87 -9.78 55.81 10.10
N ARG A 88 -10.76 56.49 9.49
CA ARG A 88 -10.69 57.07 8.13
C ARG A 88 -9.78 58.31 8.07
N THR A 89 -9.27 58.62 6.88
CA THR A 89 -9.46 59.96 6.24
C THR A 89 -9.09 60.01 4.74
N PHE A 90 -10.08 60.35 3.87
CA PHE A 90 -10.02 61.03 2.54
C PHE A 90 -9.09 60.48 1.40
N SER A 91 -9.34 60.59 0.08
CA SER A 91 -10.35 61.21 -0.82
C SER A 91 -10.09 60.68 -2.27
N SER A 92 -10.91 60.81 -3.33
CA SER A 92 -12.35 61.11 -3.55
C SER A 92 -12.67 61.09 -5.07
N LYS A 93 -13.93 60.82 -5.48
CA LYS A 93 -14.53 60.96 -6.86
C LYS A 93 -14.12 59.87 -7.88
N THR A 94 -14.95 59.31 -8.78
CA THR A 94 -16.41 59.34 -9.11
C THR A 94 -16.71 58.17 -10.09
N GLY A 95 -17.92 57.65 -10.33
CA GLY A 95 -19.26 57.92 -9.75
C GLY A 95 -20.42 57.54 -10.72
N TYR A 96 -21.66 57.49 -10.19
CA TYR A 96 -22.98 57.42 -10.88
C TYR A 96 -23.57 56.08 -11.42
N ASN A 97 -24.61 55.64 -10.69
CA ASN A 97 -25.94 55.12 -11.10
C ASN A 97 -26.22 53.67 -11.56
N ASP A 98 -26.95 52.98 -10.67
CA ASP A 98 -28.16 52.15 -10.87
C ASP A 98 -28.85 52.19 -12.24
N PHE A 99 -29.33 51.04 -12.73
CA PHE A 99 -30.70 50.55 -12.47
C PHE A 99 -30.91 49.10 -12.96
N ALA A 100 -31.88 48.41 -12.36
CA ALA A 100 -32.25 47.02 -12.70
C ALA A 100 -33.35 46.93 -13.77
N ILE A 101 -33.48 45.77 -14.43
CA ILE A 101 -34.70 44.94 -14.58
C ILE A 101 -34.57 43.94 -15.76
N CYS A 102 -35.11 42.73 -15.55
CA CYS A 102 -35.11 41.59 -16.48
C CYS A 102 -36.10 41.75 -17.65
N GLY A 103 -35.75 41.22 -18.83
CA GLY A 103 -36.63 41.10 -20.00
C GLY A 103 -36.29 39.87 -20.86
N LYS A 104 -37.29 39.07 -21.21
CA LYS A 104 -37.17 37.82 -22.01
C LYS A 104 -37.17 38.09 -23.52
N GLY A 105 -36.59 37.20 -24.34
CA GLY A 105 -37.13 36.93 -25.69
C GLY A 105 -36.18 36.44 -26.80
N GLU A 106 -36.16 35.12 -27.03
CA GLU A 106 -36.14 34.43 -28.34
C GLU A 106 -34.95 34.49 -29.34
N LYS A 107 -34.27 33.32 -29.43
CA LYS A 107 -34.01 32.47 -30.63
C LYS A 107 -32.86 32.71 -31.63
N ASP A 108 -32.36 31.54 -32.06
CA ASP A 108 -31.60 31.18 -33.28
C ASP A 108 -30.16 31.75 -33.41
N THR A 109 -29.11 31.00 -33.82
CA THR A 109 -28.96 29.58 -34.20
C THR A 109 -27.48 29.13 -34.13
N SER A 110 -27.25 27.82 -34.00
CA SER A 110 -26.06 27.05 -34.45
C SER A 110 -24.64 27.45 -33.99
N GLY A 111 -24.04 26.59 -33.16
CA GLY A 111 -22.60 26.41 -32.99
C GLY A 111 -22.37 25.01 -32.41
N LYS A 112 -21.51 24.19 -33.01
CA LYS A 112 -21.28 22.80 -32.57
C LYS A 112 -20.24 22.77 -31.45
N ASP A 113 -20.66 22.38 -30.26
CA ASP A 113 -19.76 21.81 -29.25
C ASP A 113 -20.18 20.37 -28.97
N GLY A 114 -19.20 19.46 -28.93
CA GLY A 114 -19.42 18.04 -28.77
C GLY A 114 -19.37 17.64 -27.30
N ASN A 115 -20.53 17.45 -26.68
CA ASN A 115 -20.61 16.79 -25.37
C ASN A 115 -20.06 15.36 -25.48
N HIS A 116 -18.91 15.12 -24.86
CA HIS A 116 -18.47 13.80 -24.43
C HIS A 116 -18.60 13.73 -22.90
N ASP A 117 -19.85 13.60 -22.43
CA ASP A 117 -20.16 13.38 -21.02
C ASP A 117 -19.78 11.93 -20.63
N ASN A 118 -18.51 11.70 -20.26
CA ASN A 118 -18.04 10.41 -19.74
C ASN A 118 -18.41 10.25 -18.26
N GLN A 119 -19.68 9.96 -17.99
CA GLN A 119 -20.25 9.88 -16.64
C GLN A 119 -20.13 8.48 -15.97
N GLU A 120 -19.31 7.58 -16.53
CA GLU A 120 -19.35 6.13 -16.26
C GLU A 120 -18.04 5.51 -15.70
N GLN A 121 -16.97 6.29 -15.42
CA GLN A 121 -15.60 5.75 -15.26
C GLN A 121 -14.90 6.01 -13.91
N ALA A 122 -15.61 6.42 -12.85
CA ALA A 122 -15.03 6.64 -11.52
C ALA A 122 -15.60 5.72 -10.42
N SER A 123 -16.68 4.99 -10.68
CA SER A 123 -16.95 3.72 -10.00
C SER A 123 -16.18 2.62 -10.73
N GLY A 124 -15.79 1.56 -10.01
CA GLY A 124 -15.38 0.32 -10.67
C GLY A 124 -16.50 -0.09 -11.63
N ILE A 125 -16.19 -0.17 -12.94
CA ILE A 125 -17.20 -0.22 -13.99
C ILE A 125 -18.21 -1.31 -13.64
N SER A 126 -19.46 -0.89 -13.48
CA SER A 126 -20.60 -1.79 -13.29
C SER A 126 -20.47 -2.97 -14.24
N SER A 127 -20.61 -4.18 -13.71
CA SER A 127 -20.56 -5.45 -14.46
C SER A 127 -21.59 -5.53 -15.61
N SER A 128 -22.42 -4.51 -15.81
CA SER A 128 -23.35 -4.36 -16.92
C SER A 128 -22.72 -4.30 -18.33
N LYS A 129 -21.43 -3.98 -18.50
CA LYS A 129 -20.74 -4.06 -19.82
C LYS A 129 -20.07 -5.39 -20.14
N TYR A 130 -19.89 -6.27 -19.15
CA TYR A 130 -19.60 -7.70 -19.33
C TYR A 130 -20.68 -8.50 -18.63
N ARG A 131 -21.76 -8.82 -19.36
CA ARG A 131 -22.88 -9.63 -18.87
C ARG A 131 -22.43 -10.98 -18.33
N CYS A 132 -22.11 -11.05 -17.05
CA CYS A 132 -22.46 -12.20 -16.23
C CYS A 132 -23.91 -11.99 -15.76
N ASP A 133 -24.86 -12.16 -16.69
CA ASP A 133 -26.28 -12.06 -16.41
C ASP A 133 -26.64 -13.06 -15.30
N THR A 134 -27.17 -12.57 -14.18
CA THR A 134 -27.84 -13.41 -13.19
C THR A 134 -29.06 -14.10 -13.83
N GLY A 135 -28.84 -15.32 -14.33
CA GLY A 135 -29.88 -16.25 -14.76
C GLY A 135 -30.43 -16.03 -16.17
N ASN A 136 -29.69 -16.46 -17.19
CA ASN A 136 -30.25 -17.36 -18.23
C ASN A 136 -29.16 -18.01 -19.10
N HIS A 137 -29.43 -19.25 -19.55
CA HIS A 137 -28.45 -20.17 -20.14
C HIS A 137 -27.66 -19.65 -21.36
N GLY A 138 -26.33 -19.59 -21.22
CA GLY A 138 -25.33 -19.57 -22.27
C GLY A 138 -24.04 -20.23 -21.74
N SER A 139 -23.34 -21.03 -22.55
CA SER A 139 -22.24 -21.87 -22.07
C SER A 139 -20.89 -21.16 -22.11
N GLU A 140 -20.64 -20.28 -21.14
CA GLU A 140 -19.34 -19.62 -20.96
C GLU A 140 -18.75 -19.98 -19.60
N ASP A 141 -17.47 -20.34 -19.58
CA ASP A 141 -16.72 -20.67 -18.36
C ASP A 141 -16.47 -19.40 -17.54
N PHE A 142 -16.37 -19.54 -16.22
CA PHE A 142 -15.97 -18.45 -15.32
C PHE A 142 -14.58 -17.92 -15.69
N LEU A 143 -14.50 -16.60 -15.77
CA LEU A 143 -13.29 -15.86 -16.11
C LEU A 143 -12.72 -15.20 -14.85
N LEU A 144 -11.58 -15.68 -14.38
CA LEU A 144 -10.75 -14.93 -13.44
C LEU A 144 -10.08 -13.78 -14.19
N VAL A 145 -10.15 -12.57 -13.66
CA VAL A 145 -9.46 -11.39 -14.20
C VAL A 145 -8.52 -10.85 -13.13
N LEU A 146 -7.25 -10.64 -13.50
CA LEU A 146 -6.22 -10.04 -12.67
C LEU A 146 -5.71 -8.76 -13.32
N ASP A 147 -5.37 -7.75 -12.52
CA ASP A 147 -4.67 -6.56 -12.98
C ASP A 147 -3.25 -6.97 -13.43
N CYS A 148 -2.93 -6.71 -14.70
CA CYS A 148 -1.68 -7.13 -15.32
C CYS A 148 -1.40 -6.30 -16.57
N CYS A 149 -0.31 -5.53 -16.59
CA CYS A 149 0.19 -4.88 -17.81
C CYS A 149 1.71 -5.10 -17.94
N ASP A 150 2.29 -4.90 -19.12
CA ASP A 150 3.74 -5.03 -19.36
C ASP A 150 4.44 -6.31 -18.85
N LEU A 151 3.69 -7.39 -18.61
CA LEU A 151 4.23 -8.72 -18.30
C LEU A 151 4.16 -9.66 -19.52
N SER A 152 5.06 -10.62 -19.58
CA SER A 152 5.02 -11.76 -20.50
C SER A 152 4.61 -13.00 -19.72
N VAL A 153 3.34 -13.41 -19.82
CA VAL A 153 2.83 -14.62 -19.17
C VAL A 153 3.14 -15.83 -20.05
N LEU A 154 3.84 -16.81 -19.50
CA LEU A 154 4.37 -17.97 -20.23
C LEU A 154 3.49 -19.20 -20.07
N LYS A 155 2.93 -19.39 -18.87
CA LYS A 155 2.12 -20.55 -18.50
C LYS A 155 1.21 -20.22 -17.32
N VAL A 156 0.02 -20.80 -17.29
CA VAL A 156 -0.85 -20.86 -16.10
C VAL A 156 -1.29 -22.31 -15.87
N GLU A 157 -1.24 -22.77 -14.62
CA GLU A 157 -1.74 -24.11 -14.24
C GLU A 157 -2.40 -24.12 -12.85
N GLU A 158 -3.27 -25.09 -12.63
CA GLU A 158 -3.81 -25.44 -11.32
C GLU A 158 -2.79 -26.25 -10.50
N VAL A 159 -2.61 -25.88 -9.24
CA VAL A 159 -1.66 -26.51 -8.32
C VAL A 159 -2.30 -27.70 -7.60
N ASP A 160 -1.63 -28.86 -7.61
CA ASP A 160 -2.09 -30.03 -6.85
C ASP A 160 -1.75 -29.89 -5.35
N VAL A 161 -2.53 -29.07 -4.65
CA VAL A 161 -2.40 -28.87 -3.20
C VAL A 161 -2.56 -30.18 -2.40
N ALA A 162 -3.23 -31.19 -2.95
CA ALA A 162 -3.41 -32.48 -2.28
C ALA A 162 -2.15 -33.36 -2.30
N ALA A 163 -1.17 -33.06 -3.16
CA ALA A 163 0.13 -33.73 -3.19
C ALA A 163 1.09 -33.26 -2.07
N VAL A 164 0.74 -32.21 -1.32
CA VAL A 164 1.61 -31.62 -0.29
C VAL A 164 1.63 -32.50 0.99
N PRO A 165 2.80 -32.91 1.50
CA PRO A 165 2.87 -33.74 2.70
C PRO A 165 2.21 -33.10 3.93
N GLY A 166 1.35 -33.87 4.63
CA GLY A 166 0.67 -33.41 5.83
C GLY A 166 -0.53 -32.47 5.60
N ILE A 167 -0.92 -32.24 4.34
CA ILE A 167 -2.12 -31.45 3.97
C ILE A 167 -3.43 -32.21 4.27
N ASP A 168 -3.34 -33.53 4.45
CA ASP A 168 -4.46 -34.45 4.69
C ASP A 168 -5.31 -34.06 5.92
N LYS A 169 -4.72 -33.39 6.91
CA LYS A 169 -5.43 -32.83 8.08
C LYS A 169 -6.51 -31.79 7.76
N PHE A 170 -6.44 -31.16 6.58
CA PHE A 170 -7.47 -30.24 6.09
C PHE A 170 -8.63 -30.99 5.40
N THR A 171 -8.49 -32.28 5.12
CA THR A 171 -9.54 -33.11 4.54
C THR A 171 -10.48 -33.62 5.63
N ARG A 172 -11.71 -33.10 5.68
CA ARG A 172 -12.71 -33.46 6.70
C ARG A 172 -13.34 -34.85 6.51
N SER A 173 -12.94 -35.62 5.49
CA SER A 173 -13.58 -36.89 5.12
C SER A 173 -12.61 -37.90 4.48
N PRO A 174 -12.39 -39.09 5.09
CA PRO A 174 -11.51 -40.14 4.53
C PRO A 174 -12.16 -40.98 3.42
N LYS A 175 -13.18 -40.44 2.71
CA LYS A 175 -13.99 -41.19 1.72
C LYS A 175 -13.72 -40.84 0.25
N LEU A 176 -12.90 -39.84 -0.03
CA LEU A 176 -12.51 -39.48 -1.40
C LEU A 176 -11.22 -40.22 -1.79
N THR A 177 -11.38 -41.37 -2.45
CA THR A 177 -10.26 -42.16 -3.02
C THR A 177 -9.75 -41.63 -4.36
N VAL A 178 -10.36 -40.56 -4.86
CA VAL A 178 -9.90 -39.75 -6.00
C VAL A 178 -9.92 -38.30 -5.55
N VAL A 179 -8.84 -37.56 -5.80
CA VAL A 179 -8.77 -36.12 -5.50
C VAL A 179 -9.66 -35.38 -6.50
N SER A 180 -10.91 -35.11 -6.10
CA SER A 180 -11.79 -34.22 -6.86
C SER A 180 -11.33 -32.76 -6.76
N GLU A 181 -11.81 -31.94 -7.68
CA GLU A 181 -11.48 -30.51 -7.73
C GLU A 181 -12.03 -29.79 -6.49
N GLU A 182 -13.24 -30.18 -6.07
CA GLU A 182 -13.88 -29.81 -4.81
C GLU A 182 -12.97 -30.05 -3.59
N LEU A 183 -12.21 -31.16 -3.57
CA LEU A 183 -11.29 -31.47 -2.47
C LEU A 183 -10.09 -30.52 -2.43
N ARG A 184 -9.55 -30.14 -3.59
CA ARG A 184 -8.46 -29.14 -3.68
C ARG A 184 -8.96 -27.76 -3.25
N ASN A 185 -10.14 -27.35 -3.72
CA ASN A 185 -10.77 -26.09 -3.31
C ASN A 185 -11.11 -26.06 -1.81
N GLN A 186 -11.52 -27.20 -1.22
CA GLN A 186 -11.71 -27.34 0.23
C GLN A 186 -10.40 -27.23 1.02
N ILE A 187 -9.33 -27.90 0.56
CA ILE A 187 -8.00 -27.82 1.19
C ILE A 187 -7.52 -26.36 1.24
N VAL A 188 -7.63 -25.63 0.13
CA VAL A 188 -7.27 -24.19 0.10
C VAL A 188 -8.16 -23.39 1.05
N HIS A 189 -9.47 -23.65 1.08
CA HIS A 189 -10.37 -22.93 2.00
C HIS A 189 -9.97 -23.07 3.47
N GLU A 190 -9.70 -24.30 3.93
CA GLU A 190 -9.27 -24.52 5.32
C GLU A 190 -7.85 -23.96 5.59
N LEU A 191 -6.99 -23.86 4.57
CA LEU A 191 -5.67 -23.25 4.65
C LEU A 191 -5.74 -21.72 4.76
N VAL A 192 -6.50 -21.04 3.90
CA VAL A 192 -6.64 -19.57 3.93
C VAL A 192 -7.43 -19.09 5.16
N THR A 193 -8.28 -19.95 5.73
CA THR A 193 -9.05 -19.67 6.97
C THR A 193 -8.38 -20.18 8.25
N LEU A 194 -7.11 -20.58 8.21
CA LEU A 194 -6.35 -20.90 9.42
C LEU A 194 -6.32 -19.69 10.39
N PRO A 195 -6.55 -19.90 11.70
CA PRO A 195 -6.48 -18.81 12.69
C PRO A 195 -5.10 -18.14 12.70
N ALA A 196 -5.07 -16.81 12.86
CA ALA A 196 -3.83 -16.03 12.76
C ALA A 196 -2.66 -16.52 13.64
N GLY A 197 -2.94 -17.13 14.80
CA GLY A 197 -1.92 -17.73 15.67
C GLY A 197 -1.11 -18.87 15.03
N ARG A 198 -1.60 -19.45 13.91
CA ARG A 198 -0.96 -20.55 13.15
C ARG A 198 -0.29 -20.07 11.86
N TRP A 199 -0.04 -18.78 11.70
CA TRP A 199 0.55 -18.20 10.48
C TRP A 199 1.83 -18.91 9.98
N ARG A 200 2.72 -19.37 10.88
CA ARG A 200 3.95 -20.09 10.48
C ARG A 200 3.63 -21.37 9.71
N GLU A 201 2.72 -22.16 10.26
CA GLU A 201 2.23 -23.39 9.64
C GLU A 201 1.53 -23.08 8.31
N GLN A 202 0.80 -21.96 8.24
CA GLN A 202 0.16 -21.50 7.01
C GLN A 202 1.19 -21.18 5.91
N LEU A 203 2.26 -20.44 6.24
CA LEU A 203 3.37 -20.13 5.32
C LEU A 203 4.11 -21.41 4.87
N ASP A 204 4.37 -22.35 5.80
CA ASP A 204 4.99 -23.64 5.48
C ASP A 204 4.15 -24.42 4.45
N TYR A 205 2.82 -24.42 4.58
CA TYR A 205 1.93 -25.03 3.57
C TYR A 205 1.89 -24.26 2.26
N TYR A 206 1.84 -22.93 2.27
CA TYR A 206 1.92 -22.15 1.03
C TYR A 206 3.23 -22.40 0.29
N ALA A 207 4.35 -22.58 1.00
CA ALA A 207 5.65 -22.93 0.42
C ALA A 207 5.66 -24.38 -0.10
N GLY A 208 5.03 -25.32 0.60
CA GLY A 208 4.82 -26.69 0.12
C GLY A 208 3.99 -26.73 -1.16
N CYS A 209 2.89 -25.99 -1.20
CA CYS A 209 2.03 -25.84 -2.37
C CYS A 209 2.76 -25.20 -3.56
N SER A 210 3.63 -24.19 -3.35
CA SER A 210 4.35 -23.58 -4.47
C SER A 210 5.37 -24.49 -5.14
N GLN A 211 5.79 -25.56 -4.46
CA GLN A 211 6.66 -26.62 -4.98
C GLN A 211 5.89 -27.90 -5.40
N ALA A 212 4.57 -27.95 -5.20
CA ALA A 212 3.74 -29.08 -5.62
C ALA A 212 3.65 -29.19 -7.15
N PRO A 213 3.35 -30.37 -7.73
CA PRO A 213 3.11 -30.49 -9.17
C PRO A 213 1.83 -29.75 -9.59
N GLY A 214 1.72 -29.42 -10.88
CA GLY A 214 0.45 -28.99 -11.47
C GLY A 214 -0.44 -30.19 -11.81
N CYS A 215 -1.76 -30.04 -11.64
CA CYS A 215 -2.75 -31.06 -12.03
C CYS A 215 -3.58 -30.70 -13.27
N GLY A 216 -3.40 -29.52 -13.86
CA GLY A 216 -4.01 -29.14 -15.13
C GLY A 216 -3.58 -27.77 -15.62
N GLU A 217 -3.32 -27.62 -16.93
CA GLU A 217 -3.03 -26.32 -17.53
C GLU A 217 -4.32 -25.52 -17.72
N LEU A 218 -4.26 -24.21 -17.50
CA LEU A 218 -5.40 -23.30 -17.60
C LEU A 218 -5.27 -22.45 -18.87
N LEU A 219 -6.40 -22.17 -19.52
CA LEU A 219 -6.42 -21.30 -20.68
C LEU A 219 -6.33 -19.84 -20.21
N PHE A 220 -5.42 -19.08 -20.80
CA PHE A 220 -5.25 -17.66 -20.48
C PHE A 220 -5.12 -16.80 -21.74
N ASP A 221 -5.43 -15.52 -21.58
CA ASP A 221 -5.19 -14.45 -22.56
C ASP A 221 -4.72 -13.19 -21.81
N THR A 222 -3.92 -12.34 -22.46
CA THR A 222 -3.43 -11.08 -21.88
C THR A 222 -3.78 -9.92 -22.77
N ASP A 223 -4.56 -8.97 -22.25
CA ASP A 223 -4.85 -7.72 -22.94
C ASP A 223 -3.86 -6.60 -22.52
N THR A 224 -4.25 -5.33 -22.62
CA THR A 224 -3.40 -4.19 -22.25
C THR A 224 -3.29 -4.00 -20.73
N TRP A 225 -4.31 -4.37 -19.97
CA TRP A 225 -4.48 -4.06 -18.55
C TRP A 225 -4.84 -5.27 -17.69
N SER A 226 -5.19 -6.41 -18.29
CA SER A 226 -5.55 -7.62 -17.55
C SER A 226 -4.95 -8.92 -18.07
N LEU A 227 -4.82 -9.88 -17.15
CA LEU A 227 -4.62 -11.29 -17.41
C LEU A 227 -5.93 -12.01 -17.14
N GLN A 228 -6.50 -12.62 -18.18
CA GLN A 228 -7.77 -13.32 -18.15
C GLN A 228 -7.52 -14.83 -18.15
N ILE A 229 -8.06 -15.56 -17.17
CA ILE A 229 -7.79 -16.99 -16.97
C ILE A 229 -9.13 -17.74 -16.84
N ARG A 230 -9.28 -18.86 -17.56
CA ARG A 230 -10.49 -19.69 -17.56
C ARG A 230 -10.16 -21.17 -17.46
N LYS A 231 -11.09 -21.93 -16.87
CA LYS A 231 -11.03 -23.40 -16.78
C LYS A 231 -12.29 -23.98 -17.40
N THR A 232 -12.11 -24.87 -18.39
CA THR A 232 -13.24 -25.53 -19.06
C THR A 232 -14.09 -26.34 -18.08
N GLY A 233 -15.37 -25.99 -17.99
CA GLY A 233 -16.35 -26.62 -17.10
C GLY A 233 -16.53 -25.93 -15.75
N ALA A 234 -15.67 -24.98 -15.35
CA ALA A 234 -15.89 -24.18 -14.16
C ALA A 234 -16.85 -23.02 -14.52
N GLN A 235 -18.08 -23.03 -14.00
CA GLN A 235 -19.10 -22.03 -14.34
C GLN A 235 -19.18 -20.88 -13.33
N THR A 236 -18.64 -21.09 -12.13
CA THR A 236 -18.69 -20.12 -11.02
C THR A 236 -17.32 -19.92 -10.37
N ALA A 237 -17.19 -18.87 -9.57
CA ALA A 237 -15.98 -18.62 -8.77
C ALA A 237 -15.67 -19.75 -7.76
N THR A 238 -16.67 -20.54 -7.33
CA THR A 238 -16.48 -21.71 -6.45
C THR A 238 -16.00 -22.95 -7.19
N ASP A 239 -16.28 -23.07 -8.49
CA ASP A 239 -15.81 -24.17 -9.34
C ASP A 239 -14.40 -23.88 -9.90
N PHE A 240 -14.00 -22.60 -9.92
CA PHE A 240 -12.67 -22.19 -10.38
C PHE A 240 -11.58 -22.66 -9.40
N PRO A 241 -10.36 -23.00 -9.87
CA PRO A 241 -9.31 -23.47 -8.97
C PRO A 241 -8.87 -22.43 -7.93
N HIS A 242 -8.93 -22.81 -6.65
CA HIS A 242 -8.51 -21.93 -5.55
C HIS A 242 -6.99 -21.82 -5.38
N ALA A 243 -6.18 -22.61 -6.09
CA ALA A 243 -4.73 -22.45 -6.15
C ALA A 243 -4.22 -22.56 -7.58
N ILE A 244 -3.66 -21.47 -8.12
CA ILE A 244 -3.07 -21.45 -9.47
C ILE A 244 -1.64 -20.92 -9.41
N ARG A 245 -0.80 -21.39 -10.35
CA ARG A 245 0.57 -20.94 -10.53
C ARG A 245 0.75 -20.34 -11.91
N ILE A 246 1.39 -19.18 -11.96
CA ILE A 246 1.62 -18.39 -13.17
C ILE A 246 3.14 -18.25 -13.35
N TRP A 247 3.65 -18.61 -14.53
CA TRP A 247 5.02 -18.31 -14.96
C TRP A 247 4.99 -17.02 -15.75
N TYR A 248 5.85 -16.07 -15.40
CA TYR A 248 5.89 -14.79 -16.08
C TYR A 248 7.27 -14.13 -16.00
N SER A 249 7.47 -13.13 -16.85
CA SER A 249 8.58 -12.19 -16.75
C SER A 249 8.12 -10.75 -16.99
N THR A 250 8.78 -9.79 -16.33
CA THR A 250 8.58 -8.36 -16.60
C THR A 250 9.13 -7.99 -17.97
N LYS A 251 8.46 -7.11 -18.71
CA LYS A 251 9.04 -6.51 -19.93
C LYS A 251 9.91 -5.31 -19.55
N PRO A 252 11.08 -5.08 -20.18
CA PRO A 252 11.94 -3.92 -19.89
C PRO A 252 11.29 -2.54 -20.15
N GLN A 253 10.13 -2.49 -20.80
CA GLN A 253 9.35 -1.28 -21.03
C GLN A 253 8.36 -0.97 -19.88
N GLY A 254 8.14 -1.92 -18.97
CA GLY A 254 7.20 -1.79 -17.86
C GLY A 254 7.64 -0.75 -16.83
N ARG A 255 6.68 0.01 -16.28
CA ARG A 255 6.95 1.18 -15.43
C ARG A 255 7.11 0.86 -13.93
N SER A 256 6.89 -0.39 -13.52
CA SER A 256 6.99 -0.82 -12.11
C SER A 256 8.42 -0.95 -11.63
N VAL A 257 9.33 -1.31 -12.54
CA VAL A 257 10.70 -1.75 -12.24
C VAL A 257 11.69 -0.74 -12.81
N THR A 258 12.35 0.01 -11.93
CA THR A 258 13.36 0.99 -12.36
C THR A 258 14.76 0.38 -12.28
N TRP A 259 15.27 -0.07 -13.42
CA TRP A 259 16.67 -0.47 -13.60
C TRP A 259 17.54 0.78 -13.74
N THR A 260 18.56 0.92 -12.89
CA THR A 260 19.40 2.13 -12.85
C THR A 260 20.78 1.83 -12.21
N SER A 261 21.58 2.86 -11.98
CA SER A 261 22.80 2.79 -11.19
C SER A 261 22.69 3.59 -9.91
N ASP A 262 23.32 3.10 -8.85
CA ASP A 262 23.46 3.81 -7.58
C ASP A 262 24.42 5.00 -7.69
N GLN A 263 24.54 5.75 -6.60
CA GLN A 263 25.40 6.93 -6.45
C GLN A 263 26.91 6.65 -6.61
N SER A 264 27.32 5.37 -6.69
CA SER A 264 28.69 4.94 -7.00
C SER A 264 28.81 4.35 -8.42
N GLY A 265 27.76 4.41 -9.24
CA GLY A 265 27.72 3.83 -10.58
C GLY A 265 27.52 2.31 -10.62
N ARG A 266 27.13 1.66 -9.51
CA ARG A 266 26.86 0.21 -9.48
C ARG A 266 25.41 -0.08 -9.88
N PRO A 267 25.14 -1.16 -10.62
CA PRO A 267 23.77 -1.51 -11.02
C PRO A 267 22.89 -1.77 -9.80
N CYS A 268 21.65 -1.30 -9.87
CA CYS A 268 20.59 -1.59 -8.90
C CYS A 268 19.22 -1.49 -9.56
N VAL A 269 18.23 -2.08 -8.91
CA VAL A 269 16.82 -2.07 -9.34
C VAL A 269 15.95 -1.84 -8.12
N TYR A 270 14.87 -1.08 -8.29
CA TYR A 270 13.84 -0.90 -7.27
C TYR A 270 12.47 -0.77 -7.91
N THR A 271 11.41 -1.01 -7.13
CA THR A 271 10.03 -0.83 -7.57
C THR A 271 9.35 0.37 -6.95
N MET A 272 8.36 0.91 -7.65
CA MET A 272 7.41 1.89 -7.11
C MET A 272 6.00 1.38 -7.40
N GLY A 273 5.43 0.61 -6.46
CA GLY A 273 4.16 -0.10 -6.65
C GLY A 273 2.91 0.77 -6.52
N SER A 274 2.95 1.75 -5.63
CA SER A 274 1.83 2.66 -5.37
C SER A 274 1.68 3.72 -6.50
N PRO A 275 0.45 4.08 -6.90
CA PRO A 275 -0.82 3.51 -6.46
C PRO A 275 -1.15 2.18 -7.16
N ILE A 276 -0.99 2.12 -8.48
CA ILE A 276 -1.51 1.03 -9.33
C ILE A 276 -0.48 0.53 -10.36
N ASN A 277 0.76 0.36 -9.92
CA ASN A 277 1.89 0.04 -10.78
C ASN A 277 2.42 -1.38 -10.56
N ASN A 278 2.04 -2.10 -9.49
CA ASN A 278 2.51 -3.47 -9.25
C ASN A 278 1.92 -4.51 -10.21
N ARG A 279 0.83 -4.19 -10.92
CA ARG A 279 0.33 -4.93 -12.10
C ARG A 279 1.38 -5.20 -13.19
N ALA A 280 2.45 -4.41 -13.26
CA ALA A 280 3.58 -4.61 -14.19
C ALA A 280 4.86 -5.15 -13.49
N LEU A 281 4.74 -5.57 -12.23
CA LEU A 281 5.70 -6.39 -11.50
C LEU A 281 5.20 -7.84 -11.33
N PHE A 282 3.90 -8.05 -11.08
CA PHE A 282 3.27 -9.37 -11.00
C PHE A 282 1.75 -9.29 -11.26
N PRO A 283 1.10 -10.35 -11.79
CA PRO A 283 -0.35 -10.39 -11.94
C PRO A 283 -1.02 -10.39 -10.56
N CYS A 284 -1.92 -9.43 -10.31
CA CYS A 284 -2.45 -9.17 -8.97
C CYS A 284 -3.88 -8.64 -8.97
N GLN A 285 -4.37 -8.23 -7.80
CA GLN A 285 -5.59 -7.46 -7.62
C GLN A 285 -5.20 -6.15 -6.94
N GLU A 286 -5.28 -5.04 -7.67
CA GLU A 286 -4.81 -3.72 -7.20
C GLU A 286 -5.82 -2.80 -6.51
N PRO A 287 -7.16 -3.00 -6.54
CA PRO A 287 -8.07 -2.19 -5.73
C PRO A 287 -7.66 -2.25 -4.24
N PRO A 288 -7.59 -1.13 -3.49
CA PRO A 288 -7.10 -1.14 -2.10
C PRO A 288 -7.80 -2.14 -1.18
N VAL A 289 -9.10 -2.39 -1.40
CA VAL A 289 -9.88 -3.41 -0.68
C VAL A 289 -9.44 -4.86 -0.92
N ALA A 290 -8.69 -5.15 -1.98
CA ALA A 290 -8.19 -6.49 -2.34
C ALA A 290 -6.93 -6.87 -1.53
N MET A 291 -7.06 -6.83 -0.20
CA MET A 291 -5.96 -7.09 0.73
C MET A 291 -5.55 -8.57 0.74
N SER A 292 -4.25 -8.83 0.73
CA SER A 292 -3.65 -10.17 0.76
C SER A 292 -2.41 -10.19 1.65
N THR A 293 -2.05 -11.38 2.11
CA THR A 293 -0.73 -11.68 2.68
C THR A 293 0.24 -12.11 1.57
N TRP A 294 1.54 -12.12 1.83
CA TRP A 294 2.50 -12.67 0.85
C TRP A 294 3.73 -13.29 1.50
N GLN A 295 4.38 -14.16 0.74
CA GLN A 295 5.77 -14.52 0.93
C GLN A 295 6.50 -14.51 -0.41
N ALA A 296 7.76 -14.07 -0.39
CA ALA A 296 8.57 -13.91 -1.57
C ALA A 296 9.97 -14.49 -1.35
N THR A 297 10.44 -15.29 -2.30
CA THR A 297 11.83 -15.71 -2.40
C THR A 297 12.43 -15.01 -3.61
N VAL A 298 13.50 -14.24 -3.39
CA VAL A 298 14.20 -13.49 -4.44
C VAL A 298 15.61 -14.03 -4.57
N ARG A 299 15.99 -14.37 -5.80
CA ARG A 299 17.33 -14.81 -6.20
C ARG A 299 18.05 -13.69 -6.95
N ALA A 300 19.28 -13.43 -6.54
CA ALA A 300 20.15 -12.43 -7.16
C ALA A 300 21.63 -12.85 -7.04
N ALA A 301 22.53 -12.11 -7.70
CA ALA A 301 23.95 -12.29 -7.49
C ALA A 301 24.33 -12.03 -6.02
N ALA A 302 25.21 -12.85 -5.46
CA ALA A 302 25.58 -12.82 -4.04
C ALA A 302 26.35 -11.55 -3.60
N SER A 303 26.73 -10.70 -4.56
CA SER A 303 27.31 -9.36 -4.36
C SER A 303 26.26 -8.26 -4.09
N PHE A 304 24.97 -8.56 -4.28
CA PHE A 304 23.87 -7.64 -4.00
C PHE A 304 23.25 -7.91 -2.63
N VAL A 305 22.47 -6.94 -2.16
CA VAL A 305 21.51 -7.07 -1.07
C VAL A 305 20.12 -6.93 -1.68
N VAL A 306 19.21 -7.84 -1.31
CA VAL A 306 17.77 -7.69 -1.54
C VAL A 306 17.14 -7.09 -0.30
N LEU A 307 16.28 -6.08 -0.48
CA LEU A 307 15.44 -5.48 0.53
C LEU A 307 13.99 -5.47 0.03
N MET A 308 13.03 -5.75 0.91
CA MET A 308 11.61 -5.85 0.55
C MET A 308 10.69 -5.41 1.68
N SER A 309 9.43 -5.15 1.33
CA SER A 309 8.34 -5.04 2.30
C SER A 309 8.02 -6.41 2.91
N GLY A 310 8.53 -6.64 4.14
CA GLY A 310 8.48 -7.94 4.82
C GLY A 310 8.80 -7.86 6.31
N GLU A 311 8.10 -8.62 7.14
CA GLU A 311 8.22 -8.59 8.61
C GLU A 311 9.61 -9.01 9.11
N ASN A 312 10.24 -9.95 8.44
CA ASN A 312 11.53 -10.52 8.83
C ASN A 312 12.72 -9.77 8.25
N SER A 313 13.81 -9.66 9.02
CA SER A 313 15.11 -9.23 8.52
C SER A 313 15.79 -10.40 7.78
N ALA A 314 15.48 -10.58 6.50
CA ALA A 314 16.05 -11.66 5.69
C ALA A 314 17.59 -11.63 5.68
N LYS A 315 18.18 -12.83 5.63
CA LYS A 315 19.61 -13.04 5.46
C LYS A 315 19.84 -13.82 4.16
N PRO A 316 20.92 -13.52 3.40
CA PRO A 316 21.24 -14.28 2.20
C PRO A 316 21.50 -15.74 2.52
N THR A 317 20.87 -16.63 1.77
CA THR A 317 21.16 -18.07 1.76
C THR A 317 21.89 -18.39 0.46
N GLN A 318 23.11 -18.92 0.56
CA GLN A 318 23.89 -19.28 -0.64
C GLN A 318 23.23 -20.47 -1.35
N LEU A 319 22.84 -20.30 -2.61
CA LEU A 319 22.25 -21.39 -3.42
C LEU A 319 23.31 -22.12 -4.25
N ARG A 320 24.16 -21.35 -4.93
CA ARG A 320 25.26 -21.81 -5.78
C ARG A 320 26.36 -20.77 -5.76
N GLU A 321 27.53 -21.07 -6.34
CA GLU A 321 28.61 -20.09 -6.46
C GLU A 321 28.09 -18.83 -7.19
N GLY A 322 28.36 -17.65 -6.61
CA GLY A 322 27.91 -16.36 -7.15
C GLY A 322 26.43 -16.00 -6.98
N CYS A 323 25.55 -16.88 -6.49
CA CYS A 323 24.10 -16.63 -6.39
C CYS A 323 23.54 -16.98 -5.00
N ALA A 324 22.72 -16.06 -4.46
CA ALA A 324 22.08 -16.20 -3.16
C ALA A 324 20.57 -15.92 -3.26
N SER A 325 19.81 -16.39 -2.26
CA SER A 325 18.39 -16.11 -2.10
C SER A 325 18.07 -15.40 -0.80
N TRP A 326 17.05 -14.55 -0.84
CA TRP A 326 16.46 -13.88 0.30
C TRP A 326 14.99 -14.24 0.37
N HIS A 327 14.50 -14.63 1.55
CA HIS A 327 13.11 -14.98 1.77
C HIS A 327 12.46 -13.96 2.70
N TYR A 328 11.30 -13.43 2.30
CA TYR A 328 10.51 -12.45 3.03
C TYR A 328 9.05 -12.90 3.15
N TYR A 329 8.36 -12.48 4.21
CA TYR A 329 6.91 -12.69 4.37
C TYR A 329 6.22 -11.49 5.04
N VAL A 330 4.91 -11.37 4.83
CA VAL A 330 3.99 -10.47 5.54
C VAL A 330 2.72 -11.25 5.89
N THR A 331 2.35 -11.22 7.18
CA THR A 331 1.20 -11.91 7.77
C THR A 331 -0.01 -11.00 7.96
N MET A 332 0.17 -9.68 7.94
CA MET A 332 -0.91 -8.69 7.92
C MET A 332 -1.44 -8.53 6.48
N PRO A 333 -2.74 -8.76 6.21
CA PRO A 333 -3.31 -8.52 4.88
C PRO A 333 -3.18 -7.05 4.48
N MET A 334 -2.65 -6.79 3.29
CA MET A 334 -2.41 -5.45 2.75
C MET A 334 -2.67 -5.38 1.24
N PRO A 335 -2.92 -4.19 0.67
CA PRO A 335 -3.10 -4.01 -0.76
C PRO A 335 -1.85 -4.38 -1.57
N ALA A 336 -2.02 -4.86 -2.81
CA ALA A 336 -0.91 -5.21 -3.69
C ALA A 336 0.06 -4.04 -3.96
N SER A 337 -0.43 -2.80 -3.94
CA SER A 337 0.35 -1.56 -4.09
C SER A 337 1.46 -1.36 -3.04
N THR A 338 1.34 -2.03 -1.89
CA THR A 338 2.31 -1.97 -0.78
C THR A 338 3.49 -2.93 -0.92
N PHE A 339 3.45 -3.83 -1.91
CA PHE A 339 4.56 -4.74 -2.22
C PHE A 339 5.72 -3.96 -2.86
N THR A 340 6.90 -4.03 -2.26
CA THR A 340 8.09 -3.32 -2.72
C THR A 340 9.32 -4.24 -2.67
N ILE A 341 10.17 -4.13 -3.70
CA ILE A 341 11.48 -4.80 -3.81
C ILE A 341 12.56 -3.80 -4.24
N ALA A 342 13.75 -3.94 -3.68
CA ALA A 342 14.97 -3.30 -4.14
C ALA A 342 16.14 -4.30 -4.11
N VAL A 343 16.96 -4.32 -5.16
CA VAL A 343 18.15 -5.18 -5.27
C VAL A 343 19.33 -4.34 -5.76
N GLY A 344 20.45 -4.39 -5.05
CA GLY A 344 21.59 -3.52 -5.36
C GLY A 344 22.76 -3.65 -4.39
N SER A 345 23.86 -2.96 -4.70
CA SER A 345 25.11 -3.02 -3.93
C SER A 345 25.14 -2.00 -2.76
N TRP A 346 24.19 -2.11 -1.84
CA TRP A 346 24.09 -1.26 -0.66
C TRP A 346 24.77 -1.88 0.56
N THR A 347 25.19 -1.01 1.48
CA THR A 347 25.80 -1.40 2.77
C THR A 347 24.88 -0.98 3.92
N GLU A 348 24.74 -1.85 4.92
CA GLU A 348 24.09 -1.52 6.19
C GLU A 348 24.95 -0.49 6.94
N MET A 349 24.45 0.74 7.03
CA MET A 349 25.10 1.83 7.75
C MET A 349 24.93 1.61 9.25
N LYS A 350 26.04 1.28 9.91
CA LYS A 350 26.11 1.07 11.36
C LYS A 350 26.66 2.34 12.01
N PRO A 351 26.11 2.82 13.14
CA PRO A 351 26.69 3.92 13.88
C PRO A 351 28.18 3.66 14.12
N GLU A 352 29.03 4.66 13.88
CA GLU A 352 30.45 4.50 14.22
C GLU A 352 30.60 4.26 15.73
N PRO A 353 31.44 3.29 16.16
CA PRO A 353 31.71 3.08 17.58
C PRO A 353 32.52 4.27 18.11
N CYS A 354 31.82 5.26 18.64
CA CYS A 354 32.40 6.53 19.05
C CYS A 354 33.63 6.36 19.95
N LEU A 355 34.76 6.95 19.54
CA LEU A 355 35.92 7.22 20.39
C LEU A 355 35.65 8.40 21.36
N PHE A 356 34.45 8.44 21.93
CA PHE A 356 34.08 9.36 23.00
C PHE A 356 33.89 8.56 24.30
N LYS A 357 34.95 8.52 25.10
CA LYS A 357 34.78 8.53 26.54
C LYS A 357 34.08 9.85 26.91
N ASP A 358 33.29 9.81 27.97
CA ASP A 358 32.55 10.95 28.53
C ASP A 358 31.41 11.49 27.66
N LEU A 359 30.43 10.63 27.38
CA LEU A 359 29.01 10.99 27.53
C LEU A 359 28.10 9.76 27.79
N ALA A 360 28.63 8.76 28.51
CA ALA A 360 27.83 7.73 29.16
C ALA A 360 27.14 8.27 30.42
N ALA A 361 26.41 9.39 30.26
CA ALA A 361 25.28 9.65 31.12
C ALA A 361 24.17 8.74 30.60
N GLU A 362 23.90 7.65 31.34
CA GLU A 362 22.62 6.96 31.22
C GLU A 362 21.52 7.97 31.55
N ARG A 363 21.02 8.67 30.53
CA ARG A 363 19.66 9.19 30.56
C ARG A 363 18.77 7.96 30.52
N ALA A 364 18.58 7.37 31.70
CA ALA A 364 17.36 6.67 32.02
C ALA A 364 16.24 7.69 31.82
N LEU A 365 15.71 7.76 30.60
CA LEU A 365 14.38 8.27 30.36
C LEU A 365 13.50 7.51 31.34
N SER A 366 12.88 8.24 32.27
CA SER A 366 11.92 7.66 33.19
C SER A 366 10.94 6.86 32.35
N PRO A 367 10.65 5.58 32.69
CA PRO A 367 9.67 4.83 31.92
C PRO A 367 8.40 5.66 31.91
N SER A 368 7.95 6.04 30.72
CA SER A 368 6.62 6.64 30.57
C SER A 368 5.65 5.67 31.22
N GLU A 369 4.69 6.20 31.99
CA GLU A 369 3.63 5.36 32.54
C GLU A 369 3.01 4.62 31.36
N ALA A 370 3.08 3.28 31.38
CA ALA A 370 2.76 2.46 30.22
C ALA A 370 1.38 2.87 29.72
N ASP A 371 1.34 3.45 28.52
CA ASP A 371 0.16 4.16 28.07
C ASP A 371 -0.90 3.12 27.67
N PHE A 372 -1.74 2.76 28.65
CA PHE A 372 -2.82 1.79 28.51
C PHE A 372 -3.99 2.39 27.71
N ARG A 373 -3.69 2.96 26.53
CA ARG A 373 -4.63 3.29 25.45
C ARG A 373 -5.29 2.01 24.91
N TYR A 374 -6.21 1.50 25.72
CA TYR A 374 -7.20 0.48 25.50
C TYR A 374 -6.70 -0.94 25.12
N VAL A 375 -6.65 -1.84 26.12
CA VAL A 375 -6.51 -3.30 25.92
C VAL A 375 -7.85 -3.89 25.44
N GLY A 376 -8.26 -3.50 24.23
CA GLY A 376 -9.45 -4.01 23.55
C GLY A 376 -9.15 -5.17 22.61
N ILE A 377 -10.18 -5.97 22.30
CA ILE A 377 -10.15 -6.84 21.12
C ILE A 377 -10.19 -5.92 19.90
N CYS A 378 -9.24 -6.08 18.98
CA CYS A 378 -9.15 -5.25 17.79
C CYS A 378 -10.17 -5.72 16.75
N GLY A 379 -10.88 -4.77 16.11
CA GLY A 379 -11.94 -5.06 15.13
C GLY A 379 -11.47 -5.22 13.68
N HIS A 380 -10.17 -5.39 13.44
CA HIS A 380 -9.61 -5.61 12.10
C HIS A 380 -9.63 -7.11 11.72
N THR A 381 -9.35 -7.43 10.46
CA THR A 381 -9.16 -8.80 9.96
C THR A 381 -8.14 -9.58 10.80
N GLU A 382 -8.26 -10.91 10.90
CA GLU A 382 -7.32 -11.73 11.65
C GLU A 382 -5.90 -11.69 11.07
N TYR A 383 -4.94 -11.25 11.89
CA TYR A 383 -3.49 -11.43 11.69
C TYR A 383 -2.78 -11.38 13.06
N PRO A 384 -1.48 -11.71 13.16
CA PRO A 384 -0.66 -11.58 14.38
C PRO A 384 -0.51 -10.12 14.86
N CYS A 385 -1.58 -9.56 15.41
CA CYS A 385 -1.70 -8.13 15.71
C CYS A 385 -0.63 -7.62 16.68
N ARG A 386 0.16 -6.67 16.21
CA ARG A 386 1.22 -6.04 17.01
C ARG A 386 0.67 -5.16 18.13
N PHE A 387 -0.48 -4.52 17.95
CA PHE A 387 -1.15 -3.74 19.01
C PHE A 387 -1.61 -4.60 20.19
N GLN A 388 -1.82 -5.91 19.98
CA GLN A 388 -2.18 -6.87 21.03
C GLN A 388 -0.96 -7.51 21.72
N ASN A 389 0.26 -7.19 21.28
CA ASN A 389 1.49 -7.74 21.85
C ASN A 389 2.02 -6.82 22.97
N PRO A 390 2.02 -7.25 24.25
CA PRO A 390 2.46 -6.40 25.37
C PRO A 390 3.94 -5.99 25.31
N SER A 391 4.78 -6.70 24.55
CA SER A 391 6.19 -6.31 24.33
C SER A 391 6.34 -5.25 23.24
N ALA A 392 5.33 -5.07 22.39
CA ALA A 392 5.32 -4.03 21.36
C ALA A 392 4.72 -2.71 21.88
N THR A 393 3.77 -2.76 22.82
CA THR A 393 3.16 -1.55 23.40
C THR A 393 4.13 -0.70 24.20
N THR A 394 5.18 -1.30 24.76
CA THR A 394 6.28 -0.59 25.44
C THR A 394 7.50 -0.34 24.53
N GLN A 395 7.40 -0.65 23.23
CA GLN A 395 8.52 -0.50 22.30
C GLN A 395 8.51 0.87 21.63
N GLU A 396 9.14 1.84 22.29
CA GLU A 396 9.32 3.21 21.81
C GLU A 396 10.10 3.28 20.49
N ILE A 397 11.18 2.51 20.38
CA ILE A 397 12.02 2.46 19.18
C ILE A 397 12.03 1.02 18.65
N ILE A 398 11.48 0.84 17.46
CA ILE A 398 11.52 -0.44 16.74
C ILE A 398 12.93 -0.73 16.20
N PRO A 399 13.28 -2.02 15.97
CA PRO A 399 14.56 -2.38 15.37
C PRO A 399 14.61 -1.80 13.95
N HIS A 400 15.64 -1.02 13.67
CA HIS A 400 15.78 -0.31 12.41
C HIS A 400 17.17 -0.50 11.80
N ARG A 401 17.25 -0.38 10.48
CA ARG A 401 18.51 -0.48 9.71
C ARG A 401 18.50 0.54 8.59
N VAL A 402 19.62 1.22 8.37
CA VAL A 402 19.80 2.13 7.25
C VAL A 402 20.68 1.44 6.19
N PHE A 403 20.26 1.47 4.93
CA PHE A 403 21.00 0.95 3.79
C PHE A 403 21.26 2.09 2.82
N ALA A 404 22.50 2.21 2.35
CA ALA A 404 22.88 3.19 1.35
C ALA A 404 24.13 2.75 0.57
N PRO A 405 24.43 3.39 -0.57
CA PRO A 405 25.71 3.24 -1.25
C PRO A 405 26.87 3.71 -0.35
N VAL A 406 28.02 3.05 -0.43
CA VAL A 406 29.19 3.35 0.42
C VAL A 406 29.63 4.83 0.31
N CYS A 407 29.48 5.47 -0.86
CA CYS A 407 29.81 6.88 -1.05
C CYS A 407 28.95 7.85 -0.22
N LEU A 408 27.80 7.42 0.30
CA LEU A 408 26.91 8.21 1.17
C LEU A 408 27.10 7.91 2.67
N GLN A 409 28.09 7.09 3.05
CA GLN A 409 28.31 6.72 4.46
C GLN A 409 28.42 7.95 5.38
N GLY A 410 29.26 8.94 5.05
CA GLY A 410 29.42 10.15 5.89
C GLY A 410 28.11 10.91 6.11
N ALA A 411 27.36 11.20 5.04
CA ALA A 411 26.06 11.86 5.13
C ALA A 411 25.03 11.05 5.95
N CYS A 412 25.08 9.72 5.88
CA CYS A 412 24.23 8.86 6.70
C CYS A 412 24.63 8.89 8.19
N GLN A 413 25.93 8.94 8.52
CA GLN A 413 26.41 9.04 9.91
C GLN A 413 26.06 10.40 10.54
N GLU A 414 26.28 11.49 9.81
CA GLU A 414 26.09 12.86 10.28
C GLU A 414 24.62 13.25 10.40
N THR A 415 23.77 12.72 9.52
CA THR A 415 22.34 13.08 9.45
C THR A 415 21.44 11.90 9.79
N LEU A 416 21.21 10.96 8.87
CA LEU A 416 20.10 10.01 8.98
C LEU A 416 20.18 9.11 10.23
N LEU A 417 21.35 8.56 10.55
CA LEU A 417 21.51 7.69 11.73
C LEU A 417 21.27 8.40 13.07
N GLN A 418 21.43 9.73 13.13
CA GLN A 418 21.12 10.52 14.33
C GLN A 418 19.62 10.82 14.45
N LEU A 419 18.88 10.82 13.34
CA LEU A 419 17.47 11.21 13.30
C LEU A 419 16.50 10.04 13.46
N VAL A 420 16.86 8.82 13.02
CA VAL A 420 15.95 7.66 13.10
C VAL A 420 15.48 7.33 14.52
N PRO A 421 16.35 7.27 15.56
CA PRO A 421 15.91 7.03 16.93
C PRO A 421 14.91 8.07 17.48
N PRO A 422 15.18 9.41 17.46
CA PRO A 422 14.23 10.39 17.97
C PRO A 422 12.95 10.50 17.14
N CYS A 423 13.01 10.34 15.80
CA CYS A 423 11.79 10.36 14.97
C CYS A 423 10.86 9.18 15.27
N LEU A 424 11.40 7.98 15.55
CA LEU A 424 10.59 6.82 15.96
C LEU A 424 10.02 6.99 17.37
N SER A 425 10.82 7.50 18.32
CA SER A 425 10.40 7.84 19.68
C SER A 425 9.25 8.87 19.68
N ALA A 426 9.37 9.94 18.90
CA ALA A 426 8.32 10.93 18.72
C ALA A 426 7.02 10.33 18.16
N ALA A 427 7.11 9.49 17.12
CA ALA A 427 5.94 8.81 16.58
C ALA A 427 5.26 7.90 17.62
N HIS A 428 6.04 7.22 18.48
CA HIS A 428 5.52 6.42 19.58
C HIS A 428 4.85 7.26 20.68
N SER A 429 5.46 8.38 21.09
CA SER A 429 4.88 9.33 22.06
C SER A 429 3.46 9.76 21.63
N ILE A 430 3.32 10.13 20.35
CA ILE A 430 2.08 10.67 19.79
C ILE A 430 1.05 9.56 19.48
N LEU A 431 1.41 8.52 18.71
CA LEU A 431 0.46 7.51 18.21
C LEU A 431 0.50 6.15 18.93
N GLY A 432 1.47 5.93 19.82
CA GLY A 432 1.63 4.67 20.56
C GLY A 432 2.33 3.57 19.76
N THR A 433 1.82 2.34 19.84
CA THR A 433 2.47 1.15 19.26
C THR A 433 2.70 1.30 17.75
N HIS A 434 3.96 1.21 17.31
CA HIS A 434 4.28 1.20 15.89
C HIS A 434 3.68 -0.06 15.20
N PRO A 435 2.93 0.07 14.08
CA PRO A 435 2.18 -1.05 13.48
C PRO A 435 3.08 -2.19 12.99
N PHE A 436 4.28 -1.86 12.54
CA PHE A 436 5.26 -2.81 11.99
C PHE A 436 6.37 -3.16 12.97
N ALA A 437 6.89 -4.39 12.85
CA ALA A 437 7.82 -4.97 13.82
C ALA A 437 9.28 -4.51 13.68
N ARG A 438 9.63 -3.87 12.56
CA ARG A 438 10.95 -3.36 12.20
C ARG A 438 10.83 -2.32 11.09
N LEU A 439 11.90 -1.57 10.84
CA LEU A 439 11.97 -0.60 9.75
C LEU A 439 13.35 -0.60 9.08
N ASP A 440 13.42 -1.01 7.81
CA ASP A 440 14.56 -0.68 6.96
C ASP A 440 14.36 0.70 6.32
N ILE A 441 15.44 1.46 6.13
CA ILE A 441 15.43 2.71 5.37
C ILE A 441 16.50 2.60 4.28
N LEU A 442 16.10 2.69 3.02
CA LEU A 442 16.99 2.63 1.87
C LEU A 442 17.15 4.02 1.25
N ILE A 443 18.39 4.50 1.13
CA ILE A 443 18.69 5.63 0.26
C ILE A 443 18.69 5.14 -1.19
N VAL A 444 17.66 5.55 -1.92
CA VAL A 444 17.44 5.14 -3.32
C VAL A 444 18.27 5.99 -4.31
N PRO A 445 18.47 5.52 -5.55
CA PRO A 445 19.24 6.20 -6.59
C PRO A 445 18.78 7.63 -6.91
N ALA A 446 19.68 8.39 -7.54
CA ALA A 446 19.49 9.80 -7.86
C ALA A 446 18.28 10.11 -8.78
N ASN A 447 17.82 9.14 -9.55
CA ASN A 447 16.68 9.25 -10.47
C ASN A 447 15.34 8.85 -9.84
N PHE A 448 15.30 8.62 -8.52
CA PHE A 448 14.05 8.37 -7.81
C PHE A 448 13.13 9.62 -7.87
N PRO A 449 11.88 9.49 -8.35
CA PRO A 449 11.04 10.64 -8.70
C PRO A 449 10.32 11.31 -7.52
N SER A 450 10.40 10.75 -6.32
CA SER A 450 9.83 11.32 -5.08
C SER A 450 10.93 11.75 -4.10
N LEU A 451 10.56 12.39 -2.99
CA LEU A 451 11.45 12.59 -1.83
C LEU A 451 11.53 11.35 -0.94
N GLY A 452 10.47 10.54 -0.93
CA GLY A 452 10.45 9.23 -0.30
C GLY A 452 9.22 8.41 -0.70
N MET A 453 9.14 7.18 -0.20
CA MET A 453 7.99 6.29 -0.35
C MET A 453 7.99 5.28 0.79
N ALA A 454 6.91 5.26 1.57
CA ALA A 454 6.70 4.26 2.60
C ALA A 454 6.19 2.94 2.01
N SER A 455 6.63 1.84 2.60
CA SER A 455 6.09 0.50 2.40
C SER A 455 6.20 -0.28 3.71
N PRO A 456 5.44 -1.37 3.90
CA PRO A 456 5.44 -2.13 5.14
C PRO A 456 6.85 -2.61 5.48
N HIS A 457 7.40 -2.20 6.62
CA HIS A 457 8.76 -2.52 7.08
C HIS A 457 9.92 -1.90 6.29
N ILE A 458 9.68 -1.07 5.26
CA ILE A 458 10.74 -0.40 4.50
C ILE A 458 10.33 0.98 3.97
N ILE A 459 11.17 1.98 4.20
CA ILE A 459 11.03 3.32 3.62
C ILE A 459 12.12 3.52 2.57
N PHE A 460 11.76 4.03 1.40
CA PHE A 460 12.71 4.60 0.44
C PHE A 460 12.84 6.11 0.71
N LEU A 461 14.06 6.63 0.77
CA LEU A 461 14.34 8.06 0.86
C LEU A 461 15.26 8.49 -0.28
N SER A 462 14.90 9.59 -0.95
CA SER A 462 15.75 10.21 -1.97
C SER A 462 17.02 10.77 -1.32
N GLN A 463 18.17 10.57 -1.97
CA GLN A 463 19.44 11.17 -1.51
C GLN A 463 19.40 12.69 -1.33
N SER A 464 18.46 13.40 -1.99
CA SER A 464 18.32 14.85 -1.88
C SER A 464 17.97 15.30 -0.47
N VAL A 465 17.26 14.47 0.31
CA VAL A 465 16.91 14.79 1.70
C VAL A 465 18.13 14.82 2.63
N LEU A 466 19.25 14.21 2.23
CA LEU A 466 20.52 14.24 2.97
C LEU A 466 21.31 15.54 2.75
N THR A 467 20.83 16.44 1.89
CA THR A 467 21.52 17.70 1.59
C THR A 467 20.96 18.87 2.40
N GLY A 468 21.82 19.78 2.85
CA GLY A 468 21.38 21.10 3.33
C GLY A 468 20.85 21.19 4.77
N ALA A 469 21.35 20.34 5.68
CA ALA A 469 21.02 20.23 7.11
C ALA A 469 19.86 19.28 7.47
N SER A 470 19.86 18.85 8.74
CA SER A 470 19.03 17.77 9.27
C SER A 470 17.51 17.98 9.17
N HIS A 471 17.05 19.21 8.96
CA HIS A 471 15.63 19.53 8.93
C HIS A 471 14.87 18.84 7.79
N LEU A 472 15.37 18.87 6.54
CA LEU A 472 14.67 18.24 5.41
C LEU A 472 14.62 16.71 5.54
N CYS A 473 15.74 16.12 5.96
CA CYS A 473 15.81 14.68 6.27
C CYS A 473 14.82 14.31 7.37
N GLY A 474 14.80 15.09 8.46
CA GLY A 474 13.93 14.88 9.62
C GLY A 474 12.45 14.97 9.29
N THR A 475 12.01 16.06 8.64
CA THR A 475 10.59 16.21 8.26
C THR A 475 10.14 15.10 7.33
N ARG A 476 10.93 14.74 6.30
CA ARG A 476 10.52 13.68 5.38
C ARG A 476 10.54 12.31 6.05
N LEU A 477 11.54 12.02 6.89
CA LEU A 477 11.57 10.79 7.67
C LEU A 477 10.34 10.66 8.59
N CYS A 478 9.93 11.74 9.27
CA CYS A 478 8.71 11.77 10.08
C CYS A 478 7.45 11.51 9.25
N HIS A 479 7.35 12.08 8.04
CA HIS A 479 6.25 11.81 7.11
C HIS A 479 6.17 10.32 6.72
N GLU A 480 7.30 9.74 6.29
CA GLU A 480 7.34 8.33 5.90
C GLU A 480 7.05 7.37 7.07
N ILE A 481 7.42 7.76 8.31
CA ILE A 481 7.05 7.03 9.53
C ILE A 481 5.54 7.16 9.80
N ALA A 482 4.93 8.32 9.57
CA ALA A 482 3.48 8.51 9.77
C ALA A 482 2.64 7.60 8.86
N HIS A 483 3.13 7.32 7.64
CA HIS A 483 2.46 6.37 6.74
C HIS A 483 2.33 4.95 7.29
N ALA A 484 3.13 4.55 8.29
CA ALA A 484 2.97 3.26 8.94
C ALA A 484 1.55 3.09 9.53
N TRP A 485 0.98 4.18 10.06
CA TRP A 485 -0.42 4.22 10.49
C TRP A 485 -1.37 4.59 9.34
N PHE A 486 -1.05 5.61 8.54
CA PHE A 486 -1.96 6.22 7.56
C PHE A 486 -1.52 5.95 6.11
N GLY A 487 -2.27 5.10 5.41
CA GLY A 487 -1.91 4.56 4.10
C GLY A 487 -1.49 3.09 4.14
N LEU A 488 -0.83 2.64 5.22
CA LEU A 488 -0.41 1.23 5.38
C LEU A 488 -1.26 0.43 6.38
N ALA A 489 -1.44 0.88 7.62
CA ALA A 489 -2.30 0.18 8.60
C ALA A 489 -3.79 0.59 8.50
N ILE A 490 -4.05 1.85 8.15
CA ILE A 490 -5.36 2.43 7.85
C ILE A 490 -5.29 2.97 6.42
N GLY A 491 -5.74 2.16 5.46
CA GLY A 491 -5.74 2.51 4.04
C GLY A 491 -7.06 3.13 3.57
N ALA A 492 -7.01 3.75 2.40
CA ALA A 492 -8.18 4.20 1.63
C ALA A 492 -9.03 3.00 1.15
N ARG A 493 -10.34 3.19 0.97
CA ARG A 493 -11.20 2.16 0.34
C ARG A 493 -10.97 2.10 -1.17
N ASP A 494 -10.79 3.26 -1.78
CA ASP A 494 -10.41 3.44 -3.18
C ASP A 494 -9.54 4.70 -3.33
N TRP A 495 -8.90 4.85 -4.48
CA TRP A 495 -7.90 5.90 -4.71
C TRP A 495 -8.45 7.34 -4.70
N THR A 496 -9.77 7.55 -4.62
CA THR A 496 -10.33 8.90 -4.36
C THR A 496 -10.14 9.35 -2.90
N GLU A 497 -9.87 8.43 -1.98
CA GLU A 497 -9.67 8.70 -0.55
C GLU A 497 -8.18 8.84 -0.15
N GLU A 498 -7.24 8.98 -1.10
CA GLU A 498 -5.79 9.06 -0.81
C GLU A 498 -5.40 10.20 0.15
N TRP A 499 -6.27 11.21 0.32
CA TRP A 499 -6.13 12.25 1.35
C TRP A 499 -6.07 11.69 2.78
N LEU A 500 -6.62 10.48 3.04
CA LEU A 500 -6.50 9.77 4.32
C LEU A 500 -5.06 9.32 4.62
N SER A 501 -4.25 9.09 3.58
CA SER A 501 -2.83 8.75 3.67
C SER A 501 -1.99 10.04 3.74
N GLU A 502 -1.93 10.76 2.63
CA GLU A 502 -1.05 11.93 2.46
C GLU A 502 -1.43 13.10 3.38
N GLY A 503 -2.73 13.32 3.64
CA GLY A 503 -3.19 14.41 4.51
C GLY A 503 -2.82 14.20 5.97
N PHE A 504 -2.96 12.98 6.48
CA PHE A 504 -2.55 12.64 7.84
C PHE A 504 -1.02 12.60 7.96
N ALA A 505 -0.31 12.03 6.99
CA ALA A 505 1.15 12.04 6.98
C ALA A 505 1.73 13.46 6.94
N THR A 506 1.16 14.35 6.11
CA THR A 506 1.53 15.78 6.04
C THR A 506 1.19 16.56 7.31
N HIS A 507 0.14 16.18 8.05
CA HIS A 507 -0.15 16.78 9.36
C HIS A 507 0.84 16.32 10.43
N LEU A 508 1.09 15.01 10.48
CA LEU A 508 1.92 14.37 11.50
C LEU A 508 3.42 14.57 11.29
N GLU A 509 3.89 14.84 10.06
CA GLU A 509 5.31 15.12 9.80
C GLU A 509 5.82 16.27 10.66
N ASP A 510 5.01 17.31 10.85
CA ASP A 510 5.35 18.48 11.67
C ASP A 510 5.26 18.20 13.16
N VAL A 511 4.26 17.42 13.59
CA VAL A 511 4.05 17.06 15.00
C VAL A 511 5.18 16.16 15.49
N PHE A 512 5.50 15.10 14.73
CA PHE A 512 6.59 14.19 15.05
C PHE A 512 7.95 14.90 14.98
N TRP A 513 8.14 15.80 14.01
CA TRP A 513 9.40 16.51 13.89
C TRP A 513 9.63 17.51 15.02
N ALA A 514 8.60 18.25 15.44
CA ALA A 514 8.68 19.15 16.59
C ALA A 514 8.98 18.41 17.90
N GLU A 515 8.35 17.26 18.13
CA GLU A 515 8.61 16.37 19.28
C GLU A 515 10.03 15.77 19.23
N ALA A 516 10.48 15.27 18.06
CA ALA A 516 11.83 14.74 17.87
C ALA A 516 12.92 15.80 18.07
N GLN A 517 12.63 17.07 17.74
CA GLN A 517 13.49 18.22 18.00
C GLN A 517 13.38 18.75 19.45
N GLN A 518 12.39 18.31 20.23
CA GLN A 518 12.06 18.81 21.58
C GLN A 518 11.81 20.34 21.59
N LEU A 519 11.14 20.85 20.55
CA LEU A 519 10.80 22.27 20.46
C LEU A 519 9.87 22.71 21.60
N ALA A 520 9.99 23.97 22.03
CA ALA A 520 8.98 24.53 22.92
C ALA A 520 7.61 24.60 22.21
N PRO A 521 6.47 24.35 22.89
CA PRO A 521 5.16 24.31 22.24
C PRO A 521 4.80 25.55 21.41
N HIS A 522 5.27 26.72 21.85
CA HIS A 522 5.20 27.99 21.12
C HIS A 522 5.95 27.94 19.77
N GLU A 523 7.20 27.46 19.76
CA GLU A 523 8.04 27.41 18.57
C GLU A 523 7.54 26.35 17.58
N ALA A 524 7.05 25.23 18.11
CA ALA A 524 6.38 24.18 17.34
C ALA A 524 5.13 24.73 16.63
N GLN A 525 4.29 25.48 17.35
CA GLN A 525 3.09 26.11 16.78
C GLN A 525 3.44 27.15 15.71
N GLU A 526 4.40 28.06 15.96
CA GLU A 526 4.83 29.05 14.96
C GLU A 526 5.36 28.39 13.67
N GLN A 527 6.14 27.31 13.78
CA GLN A 527 6.62 26.55 12.63
C GLN A 527 5.48 25.83 11.89
N GLN A 528 4.52 25.24 12.61
CA GLN A 528 3.38 24.56 12.02
C GLN A 528 2.46 25.55 11.28
N GLU A 529 2.18 26.71 11.86
CA GLU A 529 1.39 27.78 11.24
C GLU A 529 2.07 28.32 9.97
N LEU A 530 3.38 28.59 10.03
CA LEU A 530 4.15 29.03 8.85
C LEU A 530 4.11 27.98 7.71
N LYS A 531 4.34 26.71 8.02
CA LYS A 531 4.26 25.62 7.03
C LYS A 531 2.84 25.46 6.48
N ALA A 532 1.81 25.55 7.33
CA ALA A 532 0.42 25.51 6.90
C ALA A 532 0.08 26.66 5.93
N CYS A 533 0.54 27.88 6.19
CA CYS A 533 0.41 29.01 5.26
C CYS A 533 1.11 28.74 3.91
N LEU A 534 2.32 28.19 3.92
CA LEU A 534 3.05 27.86 2.68
C LEU A 534 2.35 26.74 1.87
N ARG A 535 1.89 25.68 2.53
CA ARG A 535 1.09 24.60 1.91
C ARG A 535 -0.22 25.14 1.36
N TRP A 536 -0.90 26.03 2.08
CA TRP A 536 -2.14 26.67 1.64
C TRP A 536 -1.95 27.55 0.40
N CYS A 537 -0.89 28.37 0.34
CA CYS A 537 -0.56 29.14 -0.87
C CYS A 537 -0.30 28.22 -2.06
N ARG A 538 0.47 27.13 -1.86
CA ARG A 538 0.72 26.13 -2.89
C ARG A 538 -0.58 25.46 -3.38
N LEU A 539 -1.46 25.06 -2.47
CA LEU A 539 -2.76 24.46 -2.79
C LEU A 539 -3.65 25.43 -3.57
N GLN A 540 -3.69 26.71 -3.19
CA GLN A 540 -4.43 27.74 -3.94
C GLN A 540 -3.92 27.89 -5.37
N ASP A 541 -2.60 27.91 -5.56
CA ASP A 541 -1.99 28.00 -6.89
C ASP A 541 -2.23 26.71 -7.71
N GLU A 542 -2.11 25.52 -7.12
CA GLU A 542 -2.39 24.24 -7.78
C GLU A 542 -3.87 24.13 -8.22
N VAL A 543 -4.83 24.44 -7.32
CA VAL A 543 -6.27 24.47 -7.65
C VAL A 543 -6.55 25.50 -8.76
N ARG A 544 -6.01 26.72 -8.66
CA ARG A 544 -6.25 27.78 -9.65
C ARG A 544 -5.73 27.46 -11.05
N ASN A 545 -4.66 26.67 -11.15
CA ASN A 545 -4.08 26.25 -12.43
C ASN A 545 -4.60 24.88 -12.90
N SER A 546 -5.50 24.24 -12.15
CA SER A 546 -6.14 22.98 -12.53
C SER A 546 -7.47 23.22 -13.26
N PRO A 547 -7.81 22.41 -14.28
CA PRO A 547 -9.15 22.34 -14.85
C PRO A 547 -10.24 22.13 -13.79
N GLU A 548 -11.45 22.67 -14.02
CA GLU A 548 -12.56 22.68 -13.04
C GLU A 548 -12.93 21.27 -12.56
N GLU A 549 -12.85 20.27 -13.45
CA GLU A 549 -13.11 18.86 -13.18
C GLU A 549 -12.09 18.21 -12.22
N MET A 550 -10.95 18.84 -11.97
CA MET A 550 -9.93 18.41 -10.99
C MET A 550 -9.88 19.29 -9.73
N GLN A 551 -10.66 20.38 -9.67
CA GLN A 551 -10.73 21.25 -8.48
C GLN A 551 -11.66 20.71 -7.37
N VAL A 552 -12.46 19.69 -7.68
CA VAL A 552 -13.42 19.07 -6.75
C VAL A 552 -13.03 17.61 -6.55
N LEU A 553 -12.96 17.15 -5.30
CA LEU A 553 -12.84 15.73 -5.00
C LEU A 553 -14.02 15.00 -5.64
N ARG A 554 -13.73 14.05 -6.54
CA ARG A 554 -14.76 13.26 -7.20
C ARG A 554 -15.58 12.54 -6.14
N HIS A 555 -16.88 12.80 -6.09
CA HIS A 555 -17.77 12.04 -5.22
C HIS A 555 -17.73 10.58 -5.66
N GLY A 556 -17.19 9.70 -4.81
CA GLY A 556 -17.37 8.26 -4.96
C GLY A 556 -18.87 7.99 -5.10
N GLN A 557 -19.26 7.20 -6.11
CA GLN A 557 -20.65 6.80 -6.26
C GLN A 557 -21.05 5.99 -5.03
N ALA A 558 -21.85 6.60 -4.15
CA ALA A 558 -22.63 5.83 -3.21
C ALA A 558 -23.61 4.98 -4.02
N ASP A 559 -23.42 3.66 -4.00
CA ASP A 559 -24.42 2.72 -4.51
C ASP A 559 -25.79 3.03 -3.85
N PRO A 560 -26.88 3.13 -4.63
CA PRO A 560 -28.21 3.48 -4.14
C PRO A 560 -28.92 2.35 -3.36
#